data_AF-A0A250JZD2-F1
#
_entry.id   AF-A0A250JZD2-F1
#
_cell.length_a   1.000
_cell.length_b   1.000
_cell.length_c   1.000
_cell.angle_alpha   90.00
_cell.angle_beta   90.00
_cell.angle_gamma   90.00
#
_symmetry.space_group_name_H-M   'P 1'
#
loop_
_entity.id
_entity.type
_entity.pdbx_description
1 polymer ?
#
loop_
_entity_poly.entity_id
_entity_poly.type
_entity_poly.pdbx_seq_one_letter_code
_entity_poly.pdbx_strand_id
1 'polypeptide(L)'
;MSLQGTLKDFGIGDILQLIGQQQKTGTLHVRARDQEVRIGFSEGHIIKAESVTRKRKELIGAMLVRSELITETQLEAALETQRRTLKRLGDVLVSSQALTAERFQAMMQLQATETLYRLFTWTSGTYEFVQEPVEPDAEAIQPLRAETVLMEGFRMVDEWPVIRQKIHRDDLVFERIKALPQPRGEEGGELGAIGPSERRIYDELSPGRDLRKLVDISCLGEFETCKALYNLVKGEYVRSVLPKGAPAPVPGDQRLLARMAGPLGRLVATTVVLAAVGGVVFRAMSAGHEGLAPEVFADSAAQRHVSQAQRVRIEAALEVFRLERGELPERLDSLVQAGLLKPGELKYPWREEYYYRRLAARQFILLPPLR
;
A
#
# COMPACT_ATOMS: atom_id res chain seq x y z
N MET A 1 18.53 -26.43 11.08
CA MET A 1 19.13 -25.29 10.36
C MET A 1 18.03 -24.31 10.07
N SER A 2 18.17 -23.03 10.42
CA SER A 2 17.21 -21.98 10.06
C SER A 2 17.47 -21.55 8.61
N LEU A 3 16.43 -21.56 7.77
CA LEU A 3 16.51 -21.00 6.43
C LEU A 3 16.21 -19.50 6.56
N GLN A 4 17.22 -18.66 6.44
CA GLN A 4 17.11 -17.21 6.60
C GLN A 4 17.85 -16.46 5.49
N GLY A 5 17.39 -15.27 5.15
CA GLY A 5 18.01 -14.47 4.08
C GLY A 5 17.24 -13.19 3.75
N THR A 6 17.50 -12.64 2.56
CA THR A 6 16.83 -11.44 2.06
C THR A 6 15.98 -11.73 0.83
N LEU A 7 14.86 -11.02 0.69
CA LEU A 7 13.97 -11.13 -0.47
C LEU A 7 14.61 -10.61 -1.77
N LYS A 8 15.77 -9.95 -1.67
CA LYS A 8 16.53 -9.47 -2.82
C LYS A 8 17.35 -10.59 -3.45
N ASP A 9 17.83 -11.53 -2.64
CA ASP A 9 18.65 -12.65 -3.09
C ASP A 9 17.78 -13.83 -3.55
N PHE A 10 16.68 -14.09 -2.82
CA PHE A 10 15.70 -15.11 -3.15
C PHE A 10 14.30 -14.49 -3.09
N GLY A 11 13.57 -14.52 -4.20
CA GLY A 11 12.22 -13.99 -4.24
C GLY A 11 11.29 -14.80 -3.33
N ILE A 12 10.15 -14.22 -2.95
CA ILE A 12 9.16 -14.97 -2.14
C ILE A 12 8.76 -16.28 -2.83
N GLY A 13 8.68 -16.27 -4.17
CA GLY A 13 8.32 -17.45 -4.94
C GLY A 13 9.30 -18.61 -4.73
N ASP A 14 10.60 -18.35 -4.82
CA ASP A 14 11.65 -19.35 -4.64
C ASP A 14 11.61 -19.96 -3.23
N ILE A 15 11.32 -19.13 -2.22
CA ILE A 15 11.24 -19.55 -0.82
C ILE A 15 10.04 -20.47 -0.59
N LEU A 16 8.84 -20.07 -1.08
CA LEU A 16 7.64 -20.90 -0.99
C LEU A 16 7.84 -22.24 -1.70
N GLN A 17 8.45 -22.22 -2.90
CA GLN A 17 8.76 -23.41 -3.68
C GLN A 17 9.71 -24.35 -2.93
N LEU A 18 10.79 -23.82 -2.35
CA LEU A 18 11.79 -24.59 -1.62
C LEU A 18 11.17 -25.32 -0.42
N ILE A 19 10.37 -24.60 0.38
CA ILE A 19 9.70 -25.15 1.56
C ILE A 19 8.68 -26.23 1.15
N GLY A 20 7.90 -25.96 0.10
CA GLY A 20 6.91 -26.89 -0.44
C GLY A 20 7.55 -28.19 -0.96
N GLN A 21 8.57 -28.08 -1.81
CA GLN A 21 9.26 -29.25 -2.39
C GLN A 21 9.97 -30.11 -1.34
N GLN A 22 10.53 -29.48 -0.30
CA GLN A 22 11.17 -30.19 0.80
C GLN A 22 10.18 -30.71 1.85
N GLN A 23 8.87 -30.52 1.64
CA GLN A 23 7.79 -30.92 2.55
C GLN A 23 8.04 -30.51 4.00
N LYS A 24 8.57 -29.29 4.20
CA LYS A 24 8.91 -28.81 5.54
C LYS A 24 7.64 -28.39 6.30
N THR A 25 7.66 -28.62 7.61
CA THR A 25 6.70 -28.09 8.58
C THR A 25 7.38 -27.02 9.41
N GLY A 26 6.70 -25.90 9.62
CA GLY A 26 7.24 -24.75 10.35
C GLY A 26 6.61 -23.42 9.92
N THR A 27 7.09 -22.34 10.52
CA THR A 27 6.59 -20.99 10.27
C THR A 27 7.62 -20.18 9.47
N LEU A 28 7.20 -19.64 8.33
CA LEU A 28 7.96 -18.65 7.57
C LEU A 28 7.56 -17.24 8.03
N HIS A 29 8.53 -16.51 8.58
CA HIS A 29 8.43 -15.10 8.92
C HIS A 29 9.00 -14.28 7.77
N VAL A 30 8.22 -13.33 7.26
CA VAL A 30 8.65 -12.40 6.21
C VAL A 30 8.45 -10.98 6.71
N ARG A 31 9.50 -10.16 6.68
CA ARG A 31 9.47 -8.78 7.17
C ARG A 31 9.95 -7.81 6.09
N ALA A 32 9.18 -6.75 5.86
CA ALA A 32 9.59 -5.64 5.01
C ALA A 32 9.06 -4.31 5.57
N ARG A 33 9.97 -3.35 5.78
CA ARG A 33 9.65 -2.03 6.36
C ARG A 33 8.91 -2.17 7.70
N ASP A 34 7.64 -1.75 7.75
CA ASP A 34 6.74 -1.80 8.89
C ASP A 34 5.79 -3.01 8.88
N GLN A 35 5.91 -3.90 7.88
CA GLN A 35 5.02 -5.04 7.69
C GLN A 35 5.73 -6.35 8.02
N GLU A 36 5.04 -7.21 8.75
CA GLU A 36 5.45 -8.60 9.02
C GLU A 36 4.30 -9.53 8.60
N VAL A 37 4.64 -10.62 7.93
CA VAL A 37 3.74 -11.70 7.55
C VAL A 37 4.29 -13.02 8.07
N ARG A 38 3.43 -13.87 8.60
CA ARG A 38 3.73 -15.23 9.05
C ARG A 38 2.94 -16.22 8.23
N ILE A 39 3.60 -17.26 7.75
CA ILE A 39 3.01 -18.31 6.92
C ILE A 39 3.31 -19.64 7.60
N GLY A 40 2.27 -20.35 8.00
CA GLY A 40 2.38 -21.67 8.62
C GLY A 40 2.37 -22.75 7.55
N PHE A 41 3.37 -23.63 7.59
CA PHE A 41 3.49 -24.78 6.72
C PHE A 41 3.31 -26.08 7.50
N SER A 42 2.60 -27.03 6.91
CA SER A 42 2.51 -28.41 7.35
C SER A 42 2.71 -29.34 6.16
N GLU A 43 3.74 -30.19 6.23
CA GLU A 43 4.09 -31.14 5.16
C GLU A 43 4.23 -30.46 3.78
N GLY A 44 4.83 -29.26 3.76
CA GLY A 44 4.99 -28.45 2.54
C GLY A 44 3.74 -27.69 2.07
N HIS A 45 2.59 -27.89 2.71
CA HIS A 45 1.36 -27.16 2.40
C HIS A 45 1.23 -25.92 3.29
N ILE A 46 0.73 -24.82 2.72
CA ILE A 46 0.40 -23.62 3.46
C ILE A 46 -0.96 -23.83 4.12
N ILE A 47 -0.98 -23.80 5.45
CA ILE A 47 -2.20 -23.99 6.27
C ILE A 47 -2.61 -22.73 7.03
N LYS A 48 -1.74 -21.70 7.02
CA LYS A 48 -2.02 -20.40 7.63
C LYS A 48 -1.22 -19.31 6.93
N ALA A 49 -1.83 -18.14 6.72
CA ALA A 49 -1.11 -16.93 6.31
C ALA A 49 -1.72 -15.71 7.01
N GLU A 50 -0.91 -15.00 7.78
CA GLU A 50 -1.34 -13.84 8.54
C GLU A 50 -0.35 -12.68 8.43
N SER A 51 -0.87 -11.48 8.17
CA SER A 51 -0.13 -10.26 8.44
C SER A 51 -0.17 -9.98 9.95
N VAL A 52 0.96 -9.68 10.57
CA VAL A 52 1.05 -9.29 11.98
C VAL A 52 0.74 -7.81 12.12
N THR A 53 1.26 -6.99 11.20
CA THR A 53 0.97 -5.56 11.13
C THR A 53 -0.28 -5.30 10.29
N ARG A 54 -1.46 -5.72 10.79
CA ARG A 54 -2.73 -5.53 10.04
C ARG A 54 -3.29 -4.12 10.24
N LYS A 55 -3.75 -3.51 9.16
CA LYS A 55 -4.66 -2.35 9.27
C LYS A 55 -6.02 -2.82 9.79
N ARG A 56 -6.77 -1.95 10.48
CA ARG A 56 -8.10 -2.29 11.01
C ARG A 56 -9.05 -2.90 9.96
N LYS A 57 -8.97 -2.43 8.71
CA LYS A 57 -9.77 -2.93 7.58
C LYS A 57 -9.43 -4.36 7.14
N GLU A 58 -8.21 -4.83 7.42
CA GLU A 58 -7.71 -6.17 7.06
C GLU A 58 -8.04 -7.21 8.13
N LEU A 59 -8.61 -6.80 9.27
CA LEU A 59 -9.08 -7.73 10.29
C LEU A 59 -10.28 -8.53 9.77
N ILE A 60 -10.33 -9.82 10.10
CA ILE A 60 -11.38 -10.71 9.58
C ILE A 60 -12.78 -10.21 9.93
N GLY A 61 -13.01 -9.73 11.16
CA GLY A 61 -14.29 -9.16 11.57
C GLY A 61 -14.72 -7.96 10.71
N ALA A 62 -13.79 -7.06 10.40
CA ALA A 62 -14.05 -5.92 9.53
C ALA A 62 -14.31 -6.34 8.08
N MET A 63 -13.67 -7.41 7.60
CA MET A 63 -13.97 -7.99 6.29
C MET A 63 -15.39 -8.56 6.26
N LEU A 64 -15.78 -9.35 7.27
CA LEU A 64 -17.12 -9.95 7.36
C LEU A 64 -18.24 -8.90 7.36
N VAL A 65 -18.07 -7.79 8.07
CA VAL A 65 -19.05 -6.69 8.08
C VAL A 65 -19.13 -6.01 6.71
N ARG A 66 -17.99 -5.69 6.09
CA ARG A 66 -17.97 -5.00 4.79
C ARG A 66 -18.56 -5.85 3.67
N SER A 67 -18.36 -7.17 3.75
CA SER A 67 -18.98 -8.17 2.89
C SER A 67 -20.46 -8.44 3.21
N GLU A 68 -21.05 -7.73 4.18
CA GLU A 68 -22.45 -7.87 4.60
C GLU A 68 -22.81 -9.30 5.07
N LEU A 69 -21.81 -10.08 5.49
CA LEU A 69 -22.00 -11.43 6.00
C LEU A 69 -22.47 -11.41 7.46
N ILE A 70 -22.10 -10.38 8.20
CA ILE A 70 -22.56 -10.08 9.56
C ILE A 70 -22.80 -8.57 9.70
N THR A 71 -23.57 -8.16 10.70
CA THR A 71 -23.74 -6.74 11.05
C THR A 71 -22.66 -6.26 12.02
N GLU A 72 -22.46 -4.94 12.12
CA GLU A 72 -21.56 -4.35 13.13
C GLU A 72 -21.99 -4.76 14.54
N THR A 73 -23.31 -4.78 14.81
CA THR A 73 -23.86 -5.20 16.10
C THR A 73 -23.57 -6.66 16.44
N GLN A 74 -23.62 -7.56 15.45
CA GLN A 74 -23.25 -8.96 15.62
C GLN A 74 -21.74 -9.10 15.90
N LEU A 75 -20.90 -8.33 15.20
CA LEU A 75 -19.46 -8.32 15.45
C LEU A 75 -19.14 -7.81 16.87
N GLU A 76 -19.76 -6.73 17.32
CA GLU A 76 -19.58 -6.19 18.66
C GLU A 76 -19.99 -7.20 19.75
N ALA A 77 -21.16 -7.83 19.60
CA ALA A 77 -21.63 -8.87 20.52
C ALA A 77 -20.68 -10.09 20.56
N ALA A 78 -20.15 -10.47 19.40
CA ALA A 78 -19.19 -11.57 19.30
C ALA A 78 -17.86 -11.21 19.98
N LEU A 79 -17.33 -10.00 19.78
CA LEU A 79 -16.12 -9.51 20.45
C LEU A 79 -16.28 -9.43 21.97
N GLU A 80 -17.46 -9.02 22.47
CA GLU A 80 -17.74 -9.00 23.90
C GLU A 80 -17.77 -10.42 24.49
N THR A 81 -18.42 -11.35 23.79
CA THR A 81 -18.43 -12.77 24.18
C THR A 81 -17.02 -13.38 24.14
N GLN A 82 -16.23 -13.02 23.13
CA GLN A 82 -14.83 -13.41 22.98
C GLN A 82 -14.01 -12.98 24.20
N ARG A 83 -14.15 -11.72 24.65
CA ARG A 83 -13.46 -11.19 25.83
C ARG A 83 -13.84 -11.90 27.12
N ARG A 84 -15.11 -12.26 27.29
CA ARG A 84 -15.62 -12.92 28.50
C ARG A 84 -15.26 -14.41 28.57
N THR A 85 -15.26 -15.08 27.43
CA THR A 85 -15.11 -16.54 27.35
C THR A 85 -13.72 -16.99 26.93
N LEU A 86 -12.89 -16.06 26.43
CA LEU A 86 -11.58 -16.32 25.82
C LEU A 86 -11.64 -17.30 24.63
N LYS A 87 -12.83 -17.56 24.08
CA LYS A 87 -13.01 -18.31 22.84
C LYS A 87 -12.50 -17.50 21.66
N ARG A 88 -12.32 -18.14 20.50
CA ARG A 88 -11.93 -17.46 19.26
C ARG A 88 -13.13 -16.75 18.65
N LEU A 89 -12.89 -15.67 17.90
CA LEU A 89 -13.96 -14.89 17.27
C LEU A 89 -14.80 -15.73 16.29
N GLY A 90 -14.14 -16.59 15.49
CA GLY A 90 -14.82 -17.49 14.55
C GLY A 90 -15.79 -18.44 15.26
N ASP A 91 -15.32 -19.11 16.31
CA ASP A 91 -16.16 -20.04 17.11
C ASP A 91 -17.36 -19.33 17.72
N VAL A 92 -17.17 -18.10 18.19
CA VAL A 92 -18.26 -17.29 18.75
C VAL A 92 -19.29 -16.95 17.68
N LEU A 93 -18.85 -16.49 16.50
CA LEU A 93 -19.74 -16.14 15.38
C LEU A 93 -20.51 -17.35 14.85
N VAL A 94 -19.88 -18.52 14.81
CA VAL A 94 -20.52 -19.77 14.38
C VAL A 94 -21.49 -20.28 15.43
N SER A 95 -21.09 -20.32 16.70
CA SER A 95 -21.96 -20.79 17.79
C SER A 95 -23.15 -19.86 18.06
N SER A 96 -23.01 -18.56 17.81
CA SER A 96 -24.13 -17.60 17.86
C SER A 96 -25.00 -17.61 16.61
N GLN A 97 -24.74 -18.48 15.64
CA GLN A 97 -25.42 -18.57 14.34
C GLN A 97 -25.40 -17.26 13.54
N ALA A 98 -24.44 -16.37 13.81
CA ALA A 98 -24.27 -15.14 13.05
C ALA A 98 -23.67 -15.42 11.66
N LEU A 99 -22.85 -16.47 11.54
CA LEU A 99 -22.22 -16.91 10.30
C LEU A 99 -22.06 -18.43 10.30
N THR A 100 -22.18 -19.08 9.14
CA THR A 100 -21.92 -20.54 9.05
C THR A 100 -20.42 -20.83 9.06
N ALA A 101 -20.04 -22.04 9.48
CA ALA A 101 -18.64 -22.47 9.50
C ALA A 101 -18.02 -22.43 8.09
N GLU A 102 -18.76 -22.87 7.07
CA GLU A 102 -18.30 -22.89 5.68
C GLU A 102 -18.01 -21.48 5.16
N ARG A 103 -18.89 -20.51 5.47
CA ARG A 103 -18.70 -19.11 5.08
C ARG A 103 -17.53 -18.46 5.82
N PHE A 104 -17.38 -18.76 7.12
CA PHE A 104 -16.23 -18.27 7.88
C PHE A 104 -14.91 -18.81 7.31
N GLN A 105 -14.86 -20.12 7.02
CA GLN A 105 -13.70 -20.76 6.41
C GLN A 105 -13.38 -20.18 5.02
N ALA A 106 -14.38 -19.93 4.17
CA ALA A 106 -14.16 -19.28 2.88
C ALA A 106 -13.56 -17.88 3.02
N MET A 107 -13.95 -17.11 4.03
CA MET A 107 -13.40 -15.77 4.28
C MET A 107 -11.98 -15.81 4.87
N MET A 108 -11.68 -16.83 5.70
CA MET A 108 -10.31 -17.10 6.16
C MET A 108 -9.40 -17.47 4.98
N GLN A 109 -9.88 -18.34 4.09
CA GLN A 109 -9.19 -18.71 2.85
C GLN A 109 -8.87 -17.47 2.02
N LEU A 110 -9.86 -16.60 1.79
CA LEU A 110 -9.71 -15.36 1.04
C LEU A 110 -8.68 -14.42 1.68
N GLN A 111 -8.76 -14.21 3.00
CA GLN A 111 -7.80 -13.35 3.71
C GLN A 111 -6.36 -13.89 3.60
N ALA A 112 -6.20 -15.21 3.71
CA ALA A 112 -4.90 -15.84 3.60
C ALA A 112 -4.32 -15.72 2.19
N THR A 113 -5.10 -16.02 1.15
CA THR A 113 -4.64 -15.89 -0.25
C THR A 113 -4.32 -14.44 -0.61
N GLU A 114 -5.14 -13.46 -0.21
CA GLU A 114 -4.79 -12.05 -0.40
C GLU A 114 -3.50 -11.65 0.31
N THR A 115 -3.25 -12.20 1.50
CA THR A 115 -2.01 -11.98 2.24
C THR A 115 -0.81 -12.57 1.53
N LEU A 116 -0.93 -13.79 1.00
CA LEU A 116 0.12 -14.47 0.23
C LEU A 116 0.45 -13.71 -1.06
N TYR A 117 -0.56 -13.36 -1.86
CA TYR A 117 -0.34 -12.68 -3.13
C TYR A 117 0.28 -11.29 -2.98
N ARG A 118 -0.04 -10.58 -1.89
CA ARG A 118 0.61 -9.31 -1.56
C ARG A 118 2.12 -9.44 -1.44
N LEU A 119 2.63 -10.57 -0.96
CA LEU A 119 4.07 -10.79 -0.81
C LEU A 119 4.82 -10.81 -2.15
N PHE A 120 4.17 -11.20 -3.25
CA PHE A 120 4.79 -11.18 -4.58
C PHE A 120 5.12 -9.75 -5.06
N THR A 121 4.50 -8.74 -4.44
CA THR A 121 4.82 -7.33 -4.70
C THR A 121 6.03 -6.82 -3.92
N TRP A 122 6.56 -7.60 -2.97
CA TRP A 122 7.68 -7.19 -2.13
C TRP A 122 9.01 -7.47 -2.83
N THR A 123 9.75 -6.41 -3.15
CA THR A 123 11.06 -6.50 -3.82
C THR A 123 12.24 -6.47 -2.85
N SER A 124 11.99 -6.26 -1.56
CA SER A 124 13.02 -6.16 -0.52
C SER A 124 12.45 -6.52 0.84
N GLY A 125 13.25 -7.14 1.68
CA GLY A 125 12.87 -7.55 3.03
C GLY A 125 13.76 -8.69 3.51
N THR A 126 13.46 -9.20 4.69
CA THR A 126 14.15 -10.36 5.29
C THR A 126 13.16 -11.48 5.51
N TYR A 127 13.61 -12.71 5.40
CA TYR A 127 12.82 -13.88 5.74
C TYR A 127 13.57 -14.80 6.69
N GLU A 128 12.82 -15.55 7.48
CA GLU A 128 13.31 -16.55 8.40
C GLU A 128 12.29 -17.68 8.51
N PHE A 129 12.71 -18.92 8.26
CA PHE A 129 11.89 -20.10 8.45
C PHE A 129 12.33 -20.84 9.71
N VAL A 130 11.41 -20.96 10.64
CA VAL A 130 11.56 -21.67 11.91
C VAL A 130 10.85 -23.01 11.79
N GLN A 131 11.61 -24.11 11.92
CA GLN A 131 11.02 -25.45 11.98
C GLN A 131 10.43 -25.68 13.36
N GLU A 132 9.11 -25.73 13.41
CA GLU A 132 8.32 -25.96 14.62
C GLU A 132 7.04 -26.71 14.25
N PRO A 133 6.42 -27.45 15.19
CA PRO A 133 5.11 -28.03 14.96
C PRO A 133 4.08 -26.94 14.66
N VAL A 134 3.43 -27.03 13.50
CA VAL A 134 2.30 -26.17 13.14
C VAL A 134 1.07 -27.05 13.06
N GLU A 135 0.25 -27.01 14.11
CA GLU A 135 -1.00 -27.77 14.13
C GLU A 135 -2.12 -27.00 13.43
N PRO A 136 -2.94 -27.68 12.61
CA PRO A 136 -4.14 -27.07 12.05
C PRO A 136 -5.14 -26.79 13.17
N ASP A 137 -5.47 -25.52 13.37
CA ASP A 137 -6.49 -25.09 14.31
C ASP A 137 -7.78 -24.67 13.57
N ALA A 138 -8.78 -24.15 14.29
CA ALA A 138 -10.04 -23.70 13.70
C ALA A 138 -9.89 -22.49 12.74
N GLU A 139 -8.71 -21.85 12.70
CA GLU A 139 -8.37 -20.77 11.77
C GLU A 139 -7.48 -21.28 10.62
N ALA A 140 -7.14 -22.57 10.60
CA ALA A 140 -6.44 -23.19 9.50
C ALA A 140 -7.29 -23.10 8.24
N ILE A 141 -6.66 -22.67 7.17
CA ILE A 141 -7.27 -22.66 5.84
C ILE A 141 -7.21 -24.05 5.23
N GLN A 142 -7.95 -24.27 4.13
CA GLN A 142 -7.73 -25.48 3.35
C GLN A 142 -6.29 -25.49 2.85
N PRO A 143 -5.56 -26.61 3.00
CA PRO A 143 -4.15 -26.68 2.65
C PRO A 143 -3.89 -26.22 1.21
N LEU A 144 -3.09 -25.18 1.07
CA LEU A 144 -2.68 -24.64 -0.23
C LEU A 144 -1.33 -25.21 -0.61
N ARG A 145 -1.24 -25.73 -1.84
CA ARG A 145 0.03 -26.13 -2.42
C ARG A 145 0.85 -24.90 -2.78
N ALA A 146 2.14 -24.91 -2.46
CA ALA A 146 3.05 -23.83 -2.81
C ALA A 146 3.02 -23.57 -4.33
N GLU A 147 3.00 -24.61 -5.17
CA GLU A 147 2.96 -24.47 -6.62
C GLU A 147 1.72 -23.71 -7.12
N THR A 148 0.55 -24.00 -6.54
CA THR A 148 -0.70 -23.29 -6.90
C THR A 148 -0.60 -21.82 -6.57
N VAL A 149 -0.07 -21.47 -5.39
CA VAL A 149 0.12 -20.08 -4.96
C VAL A 149 1.14 -19.36 -5.86
N LEU A 150 2.19 -20.06 -6.30
CA LEU A 150 3.21 -19.52 -7.21
C LEU A 150 2.64 -19.20 -8.59
N MET A 151 1.95 -20.16 -9.20
CA MET A 151 1.35 -19.99 -10.52
C MET A 151 0.36 -18.83 -10.51
N GLU A 152 -0.47 -18.76 -9.48
CA GLU A 152 -1.45 -17.68 -9.36
C GLU A 152 -0.79 -16.33 -9.04
N GLY A 153 0.21 -16.32 -8.16
CA GLY A 153 0.98 -15.12 -7.83
C GLY A 153 1.67 -14.50 -9.04
N PHE A 154 2.31 -15.31 -9.89
CA PHE A 154 2.94 -14.83 -11.13
C PHE A 154 1.91 -14.35 -12.14
N ARG A 155 0.82 -15.12 -12.33
CA ARG A 155 -0.31 -14.70 -13.18
C ARG A 155 -0.82 -13.32 -12.75
N MET A 156 -0.97 -13.08 -11.45
CA MET A 156 -1.40 -11.78 -10.95
C MET A 156 -0.39 -10.67 -11.24
N VAL A 157 0.90 -10.90 -11.02
CA VAL A 157 1.96 -9.91 -11.31
C VAL A 157 1.95 -9.49 -12.78
N ASP A 158 1.73 -10.44 -13.69
CA ASP A 158 1.72 -10.19 -15.14
C ASP A 158 0.42 -9.53 -15.64
N GLU A 159 -0.73 -9.98 -15.13
CA GLU A 159 -2.04 -9.50 -15.58
C GLU A 159 -2.46 -8.17 -14.95
N TRP A 160 -2.02 -7.89 -13.71
CA TRP A 160 -2.48 -6.73 -12.95
C TRP A 160 -2.22 -5.38 -13.64
N PRO A 161 -1.06 -5.13 -14.28
CA PRO A 161 -0.82 -3.91 -15.03
C PRO A 161 -1.85 -3.68 -16.14
N VAL A 162 -2.26 -4.74 -16.86
CA VAL A 162 -3.23 -4.67 -17.95
C VAL A 162 -4.63 -4.35 -17.41
N ILE A 163 -5.01 -5.00 -16.31
CA ILE A 163 -6.30 -4.75 -15.63
C ILE A 163 -6.39 -3.30 -15.15
N ARG A 164 -5.32 -2.80 -14.52
CA ARG A 164 -5.25 -1.44 -13.96
C ARG A 164 -5.26 -0.33 -15.01
N GLN A 165 -4.92 -0.60 -16.28
CA GLN A 165 -5.08 0.39 -17.36
C GLN A 165 -6.54 0.80 -17.56
N LYS A 166 -7.49 -0.15 -17.43
CA LYS A 166 -8.93 0.15 -17.52
C LYS A 166 -9.53 0.44 -16.15
N ILE A 167 -9.26 -0.41 -15.16
CA ILE A 167 -9.81 -0.34 -13.80
C ILE A 167 -8.81 0.41 -12.89
N HIS A 168 -8.67 1.71 -13.12
CA HIS A 168 -7.62 2.54 -12.53
C HIS A 168 -8.04 3.24 -11.22
N ARG A 169 -9.32 3.20 -10.84
CA ARG A 169 -9.84 3.86 -9.64
C ARG A 169 -10.78 2.97 -8.85
N ASP A 170 -10.75 3.15 -7.54
CA ASP A 170 -11.58 2.40 -6.59
C ASP A 170 -13.01 2.95 -6.47
N ASP A 171 -13.25 4.18 -6.92
CA ASP A 171 -14.56 4.82 -6.89
C ASP A 171 -15.34 4.63 -8.21
N LEU A 172 -14.87 3.78 -9.11
CA LEU A 172 -15.59 3.46 -10.34
C LEU A 172 -16.91 2.75 -10.01
N VAL A 173 -17.99 3.22 -10.63
CA VAL A 173 -19.29 2.56 -10.64
C VAL A 173 -19.47 1.87 -11.99
N PHE A 174 -20.26 0.81 -12.03
CA PHE A 174 -20.42 -0.01 -13.22
C PHE A 174 -21.89 -0.15 -13.60
N GLU A 175 -22.19 0.06 -14.89
CA GLU A 175 -23.54 -0.03 -15.44
C GLU A 175 -23.62 -1.18 -16.45
N ARG A 176 -24.67 -2.00 -16.36
CA ARG A 176 -24.94 -3.08 -17.32
C ARG A 176 -25.39 -2.49 -18.65
N ILE A 177 -24.73 -2.88 -19.74
CA ILE A 177 -25.08 -2.45 -21.10
C ILE A 177 -25.90 -3.52 -21.82
N LYS A 178 -25.50 -4.79 -21.71
CA LYS A 178 -26.14 -5.92 -22.40
C LYS A 178 -26.10 -7.18 -21.55
N ALA A 179 -27.06 -8.07 -21.78
CA ALA A 179 -27.15 -9.36 -21.10
C ALA A 179 -25.94 -10.27 -21.44
N LEU A 180 -25.52 -11.07 -20.46
CA LEU A 180 -24.48 -12.07 -20.66
C LEU A 180 -24.98 -13.21 -21.55
N PRO A 181 -24.10 -13.83 -22.37
CA PRO A 181 -24.42 -15.03 -23.11
C PRO A 181 -24.72 -16.20 -22.14
N GLN A 182 -25.49 -17.18 -22.62
CA GLN A 182 -25.69 -18.43 -21.88
C GLN A 182 -24.32 -19.10 -21.58
N PRO A 183 -24.20 -19.83 -20.46
CA PRO A 183 -22.96 -20.53 -20.12
C PRO A 183 -22.58 -21.50 -21.25
N ARG A 184 -21.39 -21.36 -21.81
CA ARG A 184 -20.79 -22.33 -22.73
C ARG A 184 -19.70 -23.08 -21.96
N GLY A 185 -20.06 -24.19 -21.33
CA GLY A 185 -19.12 -25.06 -20.61
C GLY A 185 -18.37 -24.40 -19.43
N GLU A 186 -17.34 -25.10 -18.94
CA GLU A 186 -16.44 -24.66 -17.85
C GLU A 186 -15.26 -23.80 -18.37
N GLU A 187 -15.44 -23.03 -19.44
CA GLU A 187 -14.42 -22.07 -19.89
C GLU A 187 -14.52 -20.78 -19.05
N GLY A 188 -13.91 -20.78 -17.87
CA GLY A 188 -13.90 -19.65 -16.96
C GLY A 188 -12.58 -19.52 -16.22
N GLY A 189 -11.99 -18.33 -16.23
CA GLY A 189 -10.77 -18.05 -15.47
C GLY A 189 -9.65 -17.39 -16.27
N GLU A 190 -9.73 -17.31 -17.60
CA GLU A 190 -8.73 -16.62 -18.42
C GLU A 190 -9.14 -15.17 -18.75
N LEU A 191 -8.14 -14.33 -19.02
CA LEU A 191 -8.36 -12.96 -19.51
C LEU A 191 -9.10 -12.97 -20.85
N GLY A 192 -10.34 -12.49 -20.85
CA GLY A 192 -11.23 -12.39 -22.01
C GLY A 192 -12.37 -13.41 -22.03
N ALA A 193 -12.40 -14.38 -21.13
CA ALA A 193 -13.50 -15.34 -20.99
C ALA A 193 -14.58 -14.84 -20.01
N ILE A 194 -15.82 -15.30 -20.18
CA ILE A 194 -16.94 -15.03 -19.26
C ILE A 194 -17.21 -16.28 -18.42
N GLY A 195 -16.53 -16.37 -17.29
CA GLY A 195 -16.64 -17.48 -16.35
C GLY A 195 -17.62 -17.23 -15.20
N PRO A 196 -17.56 -18.07 -14.14
CA PRO A 196 -18.39 -17.93 -12.95
C PRO A 196 -18.16 -16.62 -12.21
N SER A 197 -16.91 -16.16 -12.11
CA SER A 197 -16.53 -14.90 -11.46
C SER A 197 -17.15 -13.70 -12.18
N GLU A 198 -17.06 -13.62 -13.51
CA GLU A 198 -17.68 -12.56 -14.32
C GLU A 198 -19.20 -12.52 -14.14
N ARG A 199 -19.85 -13.69 -14.12
CA ARG A 199 -21.31 -13.78 -13.92
C ARG A 199 -21.71 -13.29 -12.54
N ARG A 200 -21.02 -13.75 -11.50
CA ARG A 200 -21.26 -13.31 -10.13
C ARG A 200 -21.12 -11.79 -10.00
N ILE A 201 -20.03 -11.21 -10.53
CA ILE A 201 -19.84 -9.77 -10.50
C ILE A 201 -20.93 -9.04 -11.28
N TYR A 202 -21.29 -9.54 -12.47
CA TYR A 202 -22.35 -8.95 -13.28
C TYR A 202 -23.68 -8.90 -12.53
N ASP A 203 -24.05 -9.94 -11.79
CA ASP A 203 -25.28 -10.03 -10.99
C ASP A 203 -25.25 -9.11 -9.75
N GLU A 204 -24.07 -8.85 -9.20
CA GLU A 204 -23.86 -7.93 -8.09
C GLU A 204 -23.79 -6.45 -8.51
N LEU A 205 -23.83 -6.12 -9.81
CA LEU A 205 -23.85 -4.73 -10.24
C LEU A 205 -25.16 -4.03 -9.86
N SER A 206 -25.04 -2.92 -9.12
CA SER A 206 -26.17 -2.06 -8.77
C SER A 206 -25.79 -0.58 -8.85
N PRO A 207 -26.76 0.32 -9.15
CA PRO A 207 -26.49 1.76 -9.22
C PRO A 207 -25.93 2.28 -7.90
N GLY A 208 -24.84 3.05 -7.97
CA GLY A 208 -24.19 3.66 -6.80
C GLY A 208 -23.24 2.73 -6.03
N ARG A 209 -23.11 1.46 -6.43
CA ARG A 209 -22.12 0.54 -5.86
C ARG A 209 -20.78 0.74 -6.57
N ASP A 210 -19.78 1.18 -5.80
CA ASP A 210 -18.41 1.39 -6.30
C ASP A 210 -17.58 0.10 -6.33
N LEU A 211 -16.38 0.18 -6.92
CA LEU A 211 -15.46 -0.96 -7.01
C LEU A 211 -15.11 -1.52 -5.63
N ARG A 212 -14.88 -0.67 -4.61
CA ARG A 212 -14.55 -1.14 -3.26
C ARG A 212 -15.65 -2.01 -2.69
N LYS A 213 -16.90 -1.55 -2.80
CA LYS A 213 -18.05 -2.27 -2.30
C LYS A 213 -18.30 -3.55 -3.11
N LEU A 214 -18.04 -3.56 -4.41
CA LEU A 214 -18.08 -4.78 -5.23
C LEU A 214 -17.04 -5.81 -4.81
N VAL A 215 -15.80 -5.39 -4.53
CA VAL A 215 -14.76 -6.28 -4.00
C VAL A 215 -15.21 -6.90 -2.68
N ASP A 216 -15.71 -6.08 -1.76
CA ASP A 216 -16.15 -6.54 -0.45
C ASP A 216 -17.35 -7.52 -0.54
N ILE A 217 -18.39 -7.24 -1.33
CA ILE A 217 -19.61 -8.10 -1.43
C ILE A 217 -19.35 -9.37 -2.24
N SER A 218 -18.52 -9.30 -3.28
CA SER A 218 -18.29 -10.46 -4.15
C SER A 218 -17.51 -11.58 -3.46
N CYS A 219 -16.74 -11.26 -2.41
CA CYS A 219 -15.87 -12.20 -1.71
C CYS A 219 -14.93 -12.99 -2.64
N LEU A 220 -14.51 -12.38 -3.76
CA LEU A 220 -13.54 -12.97 -4.70
C LEU A 220 -12.11 -12.45 -4.47
N GLY A 221 -11.97 -11.33 -3.76
CA GLY A 221 -10.72 -10.61 -3.59
C GLY A 221 -10.48 -9.55 -4.67
N GLU A 222 -9.62 -8.59 -4.36
CA GLU A 222 -9.45 -7.39 -5.21
C GLU A 222 -9.09 -7.75 -6.65
N PHE A 223 -8.17 -8.69 -6.82
CA PHE A 223 -7.66 -9.07 -8.13
C PHE A 223 -8.72 -9.73 -9.01
N GLU A 224 -9.37 -10.79 -8.50
CA GLU A 224 -10.37 -11.53 -9.26
C GLU A 224 -11.59 -10.67 -9.58
N THR A 225 -12.03 -9.81 -8.66
CA THR A 225 -13.11 -8.85 -8.93
C THR A 225 -12.72 -7.88 -10.05
N CYS A 226 -11.52 -7.30 -10.01
CA CYS A 226 -11.07 -6.35 -11.03
C CYS A 226 -10.86 -7.03 -12.39
N LYS A 227 -10.35 -8.26 -12.42
CA LYS A 227 -10.19 -9.08 -13.62
C LYS A 227 -11.55 -9.40 -14.24
N ALA A 228 -12.51 -9.82 -13.44
CA ALA A 228 -13.88 -10.07 -13.89
C ALA A 228 -14.51 -8.80 -14.49
N LEU A 229 -14.37 -7.66 -13.83
CA LEU A 229 -14.83 -6.36 -14.36
C LEU A 229 -14.11 -5.98 -15.65
N TYR A 230 -12.80 -6.20 -15.73
CA TYR A 230 -12.02 -5.95 -16.94
C TYR A 230 -12.55 -6.79 -18.12
N ASN A 231 -12.82 -8.08 -17.91
CA ASN A 231 -13.38 -8.98 -18.91
C ASN A 231 -14.77 -8.51 -19.37
N LEU A 232 -15.63 -8.13 -18.43
CA LEU A 232 -16.97 -7.61 -18.72
C LEU A 232 -16.94 -6.28 -19.49
N VAL A 233 -16.02 -5.38 -19.14
CA VAL A 233 -15.82 -4.09 -19.85
C VAL A 233 -15.22 -4.31 -21.23
N LYS A 234 -14.23 -5.20 -21.36
CA LYS A 234 -13.63 -5.58 -22.65
C LYS A 234 -14.66 -6.22 -23.58
N GLY A 235 -15.55 -7.06 -23.04
CA GLY A 235 -16.65 -7.67 -23.76
C GLY A 235 -17.85 -6.73 -23.99
N GLU A 236 -17.78 -5.47 -23.58
CA GLU A 236 -18.85 -4.47 -23.67
C GLU A 236 -20.17 -4.86 -22.97
N TYR A 237 -20.12 -5.79 -22.01
CA TYR A 237 -21.28 -6.16 -21.18
C TYR A 237 -21.57 -5.10 -20.12
N VAL A 238 -20.51 -4.42 -19.68
CA VAL A 238 -20.53 -3.45 -18.59
C VAL A 238 -19.76 -2.20 -19.00
N ARG A 239 -20.22 -1.03 -18.55
CA ARG A 239 -19.52 0.25 -18.69
C ARG A 239 -19.00 0.71 -17.35
N SER A 240 -17.76 1.17 -17.29
CA SER A 240 -17.27 1.95 -16.15
C SER A 240 -17.75 3.39 -16.25
N VAL A 241 -18.36 3.91 -15.18
CA VAL A 241 -18.88 5.27 -15.06
C VAL A 241 -18.26 5.90 -13.82
N LEU A 242 -17.84 7.15 -13.93
CA LEU A 242 -17.40 7.93 -12.77
C LEU A 242 -18.64 8.34 -11.96
N PRO A 243 -18.60 8.30 -10.62
CA PRO A 243 -19.72 8.74 -9.79
C PRO A 243 -20.13 10.16 -10.18
N LYS A 244 -21.43 10.40 -10.37
CA LYS A 244 -21.94 11.77 -10.56
C LYS A 244 -21.61 12.59 -9.32
N GLY A 245 -20.75 13.59 -9.48
CA GLY A 245 -20.26 14.44 -8.39
C GLY A 245 -18.87 14.07 -7.85
N ALA A 246 -18.24 12.99 -8.33
CA ALA A 246 -16.81 12.83 -8.14
C ALA A 246 -16.11 13.96 -8.91
N PRO A 247 -15.19 14.73 -8.29
CA PRO A 247 -14.33 15.62 -9.06
C PRO A 247 -13.70 14.76 -10.15
N ALA A 248 -13.83 15.22 -11.40
CA ALA A 248 -13.10 14.63 -12.51
C ALA A 248 -11.66 14.39 -12.03
N PRO A 249 -11.00 13.26 -12.40
CA PRO A 249 -9.56 13.20 -12.18
C PRO A 249 -9.03 14.49 -12.79
N VAL A 250 -8.40 15.34 -11.96
CA VAL A 250 -7.76 16.55 -12.46
C VAL A 250 -6.88 16.02 -13.58
N PRO A 251 -7.16 16.35 -14.86
CA PRO A 251 -6.33 15.88 -15.94
C PRO A 251 -4.93 16.33 -15.54
N GLY A 252 -4.02 15.37 -15.38
CA GLY A 252 -2.65 15.64 -15.00
C GLY A 252 -2.18 16.88 -15.74
N ASP A 253 -1.66 17.80 -14.95
CA ASP A 253 -1.47 19.23 -15.16
C ASP A 253 -0.78 19.62 -16.48
N GLN A 254 -1.42 19.36 -17.61
CA GLN A 254 -0.89 19.65 -18.95
C GLN A 254 -1.75 20.67 -19.71
N ARG A 255 -2.99 20.94 -19.26
CA ARG A 255 -3.89 21.90 -19.93
C ARG A 255 -4.02 23.25 -19.23
N LEU A 256 -3.67 23.36 -17.94
CA LEU A 256 -3.58 24.65 -17.24
C LEU A 256 -2.29 25.40 -17.59
N LEU A 257 -1.17 24.69 -17.75
CA LEU A 257 0.08 25.26 -18.28
C LEU A 257 -0.07 25.82 -19.70
N ALA A 258 -0.95 25.24 -20.52
CA ALA A 258 -1.17 25.68 -21.90
C ALA A 258 -1.97 27.01 -22.01
N ARG A 259 -2.75 27.40 -21.00
CA ARG A 259 -3.49 28.67 -20.99
C ARG A 259 -2.82 29.79 -20.17
N MET A 260 -1.87 29.45 -19.31
CA MET A 260 -1.02 30.44 -18.60
C MET A 260 0.27 30.80 -19.36
N ALA A 261 0.51 30.24 -20.54
CA ALA A 261 1.61 30.60 -21.43
C ALA A 261 1.38 31.90 -22.24
N GLY A 262 0.53 32.80 -21.73
CA GLY A 262 0.36 34.15 -22.28
C GLY A 262 1.08 35.19 -21.40
N PRO A 263 1.54 36.33 -21.97
CA PRO A 263 2.32 37.34 -21.25
C PRO A 263 1.59 37.91 -20.02
N LEU A 264 0.26 37.96 -20.01
CA LEU A 264 -0.53 38.39 -18.84
C LEU A 264 -0.48 37.41 -17.66
N GLY A 265 -0.42 36.10 -17.91
CA GLY A 265 -0.40 35.08 -16.85
C GLY A 265 0.90 35.09 -16.05
N ARG A 266 2.02 35.39 -16.72
CA ARG A 266 3.32 35.57 -16.08
C ARG A 266 3.35 36.77 -15.14
N LEU A 267 2.70 37.87 -15.52
CA LEU A 267 2.69 39.11 -14.75
C LEU A 267 1.93 38.96 -13.43
N VAL A 268 0.77 38.30 -13.47
CA VAL A 268 -0.05 37.99 -12.29
C VAL A 268 0.68 37.02 -11.36
N ALA A 269 1.31 35.98 -11.90
CA ALA A 269 2.10 35.03 -11.11
C ALA A 269 3.30 35.70 -10.43
N THR A 270 4.01 36.60 -11.12
CA THR A 270 5.12 37.35 -10.50
C THR A 270 4.65 38.28 -9.39
N THR A 271 3.50 38.94 -9.54
CA THR A 271 2.96 39.81 -8.48
C THR A 271 2.51 39.03 -7.25
N VAL A 272 1.92 37.85 -7.42
CA VAL A 272 1.50 36.99 -6.30
C VAL A 272 2.73 36.43 -5.57
N VAL A 273 3.77 36.03 -6.30
CA VAL A 273 5.04 35.57 -5.70
C VAL A 273 5.76 36.70 -4.99
N LEU A 274 5.82 37.91 -5.56
CA LEU A 274 6.41 39.08 -4.90
C LEU A 274 5.65 39.50 -3.64
N ALA A 275 4.32 39.43 -3.65
CA ALA A 275 3.50 39.69 -2.47
C ALA A 275 3.69 38.63 -1.37
N ALA A 276 3.82 37.36 -1.76
CA ALA A 276 4.08 36.26 -0.82
C ALA A 276 5.50 36.38 -0.21
N VAL A 277 6.50 36.70 -1.02
CA VAL A 277 7.88 36.95 -0.55
C VAL A 277 7.94 38.19 0.33
N GLY A 278 7.27 39.28 -0.04
CA GLY A 278 7.16 40.49 0.76
C GLY A 278 6.47 40.24 2.11
N GLY A 279 5.41 39.43 2.14
CA GLY A 279 4.74 39.01 3.38
C GLY A 279 5.63 38.17 4.30
N VAL A 280 6.44 37.27 3.74
CA VAL A 280 7.41 36.47 4.51
C VAL A 280 8.56 37.33 5.05
N VAL A 281 9.05 38.30 4.27
CA VAL A 281 10.08 39.25 4.70
C VAL A 281 9.54 40.19 5.77
N PHE A 282 8.31 40.71 5.63
CA PHE A 282 7.67 41.55 6.64
C PHE A 282 7.47 40.81 7.96
N ARG A 283 7.03 39.54 7.91
CA ARG A 283 6.88 38.68 9.09
C ARG A 283 8.22 38.35 9.75
N ALA A 284 9.29 38.23 8.95
CA ALA A 284 10.64 37.99 9.43
C ALA A 284 11.28 39.26 10.03
N MET A 285 10.93 40.46 9.54
CA MET A 285 11.40 41.73 10.09
C MET A 285 10.62 42.15 11.35
N SER A 286 9.34 41.78 11.47
CA SER A 286 8.54 42.03 12.69
C SER A 286 8.83 41.04 13.82
N ALA A 287 9.44 39.88 13.52
CA ALA A 287 9.85 38.86 14.50
C ALA A 287 11.30 39.07 14.99
N GLY A 288 11.69 40.32 15.20
CA GLY A 288 13.02 40.71 15.64
C GLY A 288 12.96 41.68 16.81
N HIS A 289 12.50 41.23 17.98
CA HIS A 289 12.98 41.63 19.32
C HIS A 289 12.21 40.84 20.37
N GLU A 290 12.68 39.62 20.67
CA GLU A 290 12.76 39.12 22.05
C GLU A 290 13.59 37.85 22.05
N GLY A 291 14.65 37.87 22.85
CA GLY A 291 15.66 36.83 22.90
C GLY A 291 15.08 35.52 23.39
N LEU A 292 15.23 34.48 22.58
CA LEU A 292 15.18 33.10 23.03
C LEU A 292 16.56 32.49 22.81
N ALA A 293 17.32 32.47 23.91
CA ALA A 293 18.50 31.62 24.05
C ALA A 293 18.09 30.14 23.88
N PRO A 294 19.04 29.24 23.54
CA PRO A 294 18.73 27.95 22.96
C PRO A 294 18.38 26.93 24.05
N GLU A 295 17.08 26.78 24.35
CA GLU A 295 16.61 25.61 25.09
C GLU A 295 16.32 24.45 24.15
N VAL A 296 17.00 23.36 24.46
CA VAL A 296 16.98 22.05 23.83
C VAL A 296 15.53 21.55 23.74
N PHE A 297 15.04 21.24 22.54
CA PHE A 297 13.80 20.47 22.41
C PHE A 297 13.94 19.17 23.20
N ALA A 298 13.23 19.03 24.32
CA ALA A 298 13.23 17.82 25.13
C ALA A 298 12.54 16.63 24.43
N ASP A 299 11.72 16.90 23.42
CA ASP A 299 10.97 15.88 22.69
C ASP A 299 11.73 15.32 21.48
N SER A 300 12.11 14.05 21.58
CA SER A 300 12.81 13.29 20.52
C SER A 300 11.99 13.16 19.23
N ALA A 301 10.65 13.22 19.28
CA ALA A 301 9.80 13.12 18.10
C ALA A 301 9.79 14.42 17.28
N ALA A 302 9.68 15.57 17.96
CA ALA A 302 9.75 16.88 17.33
C ALA A 302 11.13 17.12 16.67
N GLN A 303 12.22 16.74 17.35
CA GLN A 303 13.58 16.80 16.79
C GLN A 303 13.72 15.99 15.50
N ARG A 304 13.15 14.78 15.45
CA ARG A 304 13.19 13.94 14.24
C ARG A 304 12.46 14.62 13.09
N HIS A 305 11.27 15.17 13.34
CA HIS A 305 10.46 15.79 12.30
C HIS A 305 11.11 17.06 11.73
N VAL A 306 11.60 17.94 12.61
CA VAL A 306 12.35 19.13 12.20
C VAL A 306 13.60 18.75 11.39
N SER A 307 14.32 17.71 11.83
CA SER A 307 15.52 17.29 11.13
C SER A 307 15.29 16.66 9.75
N GLN A 308 14.16 15.97 9.56
CA GLN A 308 13.78 15.45 8.26
C GLN A 308 13.45 16.58 7.30
N ALA A 309 12.65 17.57 7.74
CA ALA A 309 12.34 18.75 6.94
C ALA A 309 13.60 19.55 6.56
N GLN A 310 14.52 19.71 7.52
CA GLN A 310 15.78 20.39 7.32
C GLN A 310 16.68 19.67 6.30
N ARG A 311 16.77 18.32 6.39
CA ARG A 311 17.54 17.52 5.45
C ARG A 311 17.01 17.63 4.02
N VAL A 312 15.70 17.54 3.84
CA VAL A 312 15.04 17.71 2.52
C VAL A 312 15.37 19.08 1.92
N ARG A 313 15.40 20.13 2.75
CA ARG A 313 15.76 21.48 2.30
C ARG A 313 17.22 21.58 1.84
N ILE A 314 18.16 20.95 2.55
CA ILE A 314 19.58 20.92 2.15
C ILE A 314 19.75 20.11 0.86
N GLU A 315 19.07 18.96 0.73
CA GLU A 315 19.07 18.14 -0.50
C GLU A 315 18.56 18.95 -1.71
N ALA A 316 17.48 19.71 -1.53
CA ALA A 316 16.95 20.58 -2.58
C ALA A 316 17.94 21.70 -2.96
N ALA A 317 18.61 22.33 -1.98
CA ALA A 317 19.62 23.36 -2.24
C ALA A 317 20.86 22.80 -2.98
N LEU A 318 21.30 21.59 -2.65
CA LEU A 318 22.38 20.90 -3.38
C LEU A 318 22.01 20.66 -4.85
N GLU A 319 20.75 20.30 -5.10
CA GLU A 319 20.27 20.05 -6.45
C GLU A 319 20.16 21.35 -7.26
N VAL A 320 19.68 22.43 -6.66
CA VAL A 320 19.67 23.77 -7.29
C VAL A 320 21.10 24.20 -7.62
N PHE A 321 22.04 24.07 -6.68
CA PHE A 321 23.44 24.41 -6.92
C PHE A 321 24.04 23.60 -8.08
N ARG A 322 23.71 22.30 -8.15
CA ARG A 322 24.14 21.42 -9.25
C ARG A 322 23.56 21.83 -10.60
N LEU A 323 22.31 22.26 -10.63
CA LEU A 323 21.65 22.74 -11.86
C LEU A 323 22.24 24.07 -12.34
N GLU A 324 22.59 24.97 -11.42
CA GLU A 324 23.15 26.28 -11.77
C GLU A 324 24.63 26.21 -12.18
N ARG A 325 25.43 25.40 -11.48
CA ARG A 325 26.89 25.36 -11.66
C ARG A 325 27.41 24.12 -12.38
N GLY A 326 26.53 23.17 -12.70
CA GLY A 326 26.86 21.91 -13.36
C GLY A 326 27.50 20.85 -12.46
N GLU A 327 27.90 21.21 -11.23
CA GLU A 327 28.57 20.33 -10.27
C GLU A 327 28.04 20.51 -8.85
N LEU A 328 28.19 19.48 -8.02
CA LEU A 328 27.90 19.54 -6.59
C LEU A 328 29.01 20.29 -5.82
N PRO A 329 28.66 21.09 -4.79
CA PRO A 329 29.64 21.86 -4.04
C PRO A 329 30.60 20.95 -3.26
N GLU A 330 31.83 21.39 -3.03
CA GLU A 330 32.78 20.62 -2.21
C GLU A 330 32.43 20.64 -0.71
N ARG A 331 31.76 21.72 -0.28
CA ARG A 331 31.34 21.97 1.11
C ARG A 331 29.94 22.57 1.16
N LEU A 332 29.15 22.22 2.17
CA LEU A 332 27.80 22.78 2.38
C LEU A 332 27.79 24.30 2.56
N ASP A 333 28.88 24.89 3.09
CA ASP A 333 29.05 26.35 3.23
C ASP A 333 28.86 27.10 1.91
N SER A 334 29.16 26.44 0.78
CA SER A 334 28.99 27.00 -0.56
C SER A 334 27.52 27.29 -0.89
N LEU A 335 26.57 26.56 -0.28
CA LEU A 335 25.14 26.81 -0.43
C LEU A 335 24.73 28.11 0.26
N VAL A 336 25.38 28.45 1.37
CA VAL A 336 25.15 29.70 2.10
C VAL A 336 25.75 30.87 1.32
N GLN A 337 26.96 30.70 0.79
CA GLN A 337 27.61 31.71 -0.06
C GLN A 337 26.83 31.96 -1.37
N ALA A 338 26.19 30.93 -1.92
CA ALA A 338 25.30 31.04 -3.07
C ALA A 338 23.91 31.62 -2.72
N GLY A 339 23.64 31.90 -1.44
CA GLY A 339 22.35 32.44 -0.98
C GLY A 339 21.20 31.43 -0.99
N LEU A 340 21.48 30.14 -1.18
CA LEU A 340 20.48 29.07 -1.22
C LEU A 340 20.02 28.65 0.19
N LEU A 341 20.86 28.84 1.21
CA LEU A 341 20.57 28.52 2.61
C LEU A 341 21.07 29.61 3.57
N LYS A 342 20.50 29.69 4.76
CA LYS A 342 21.03 30.52 5.86
C LYS A 342 22.08 29.76 6.68
N PRO A 343 23.05 30.43 7.36
CA PRO A 343 24.08 29.75 8.15
C PRO A 343 23.54 28.80 9.23
N GLY A 344 22.43 29.16 9.89
CA GLY A 344 21.78 28.31 10.89
C GLY A 344 21.11 27.06 10.32
N GLU A 345 20.89 27.01 9.01
CA GLU A 345 20.19 25.92 8.33
C GLU A 345 21.12 24.72 8.02
N LEU A 346 22.43 24.87 8.18
CA LEU A 346 23.39 23.77 8.00
C LEU A 346 23.55 22.89 9.25
N LYS A 347 22.90 23.25 10.36
CA LYS A 347 23.06 22.58 11.67
C LYS A 347 21.89 21.65 12.02
N TYR A 348 22.22 20.43 12.45
CA TYR A 348 21.33 19.41 13.01
C TYR A 348 21.19 19.50 14.53
N PRO A 349 19.96 19.27 14.98
CA PRO A 349 19.07 20.41 15.05
C PRO A 349 19.64 21.34 16.14
N TRP A 350 20.32 22.42 15.74
CA TRP A 350 20.88 23.45 16.62
C TRP A 350 22.31 23.32 17.20
N ARG A 351 23.13 22.28 16.92
CA ARG A 351 24.57 22.30 17.34
C ARG A 351 25.59 21.85 16.30
N GLU A 352 25.45 20.65 15.73
CA GLU A 352 26.43 20.05 14.81
C GLU A 352 25.99 20.18 13.35
N GLU A 353 26.92 20.19 12.40
CA GLU A 353 26.57 20.26 10.98
C GLU A 353 26.18 18.89 10.41
N TYR A 354 25.42 18.89 9.32
CA TYR A 354 25.17 17.66 8.56
C TYR A 354 26.46 17.14 7.94
N TYR A 355 26.68 15.84 8.02
CA TYR A 355 27.78 15.17 7.34
C TYR A 355 27.48 15.13 5.84
N TYR A 356 28.30 15.83 5.07
CA TYR A 356 28.21 15.89 3.62
C TYR A 356 29.47 15.34 2.98
N ARG A 357 29.30 14.45 2.00
CA ARG A 357 30.41 13.95 1.17
C ARG A 357 29.97 13.79 -0.28
N ARG A 358 30.73 14.37 -1.20
CA ARG A 358 30.61 14.13 -2.64
C ARG A 358 31.29 12.80 -3.00
N LEU A 359 30.57 11.89 -3.68
CA LEU A 359 31.10 10.61 -4.16
C LEU A 359 31.57 10.71 -5.62
N ALA A 360 30.77 11.37 -6.47
CA ALA A 360 31.04 11.64 -7.89
C ALA A 360 30.30 12.91 -8.32
N ALA A 361 30.51 13.41 -9.55
CA ALA A 361 29.96 14.69 -10.04
C ALA A 361 28.43 14.86 -9.89
N ARG A 362 27.68 13.76 -9.64
CA ARG A 362 26.22 13.77 -9.49
C ARG A 362 25.71 12.95 -8.30
N GLN A 363 26.58 12.54 -7.39
CA GLN A 363 26.18 11.74 -6.22
C GLN A 363 26.79 12.31 -4.95
N PHE A 364 25.97 12.41 -3.91
CA PHE A 364 26.39 12.85 -2.59
C PHE A 364 25.75 11.98 -1.50
N ILE A 365 26.40 11.98 -0.34
CA ILE A 365 25.86 11.47 0.92
C ILE A 365 25.60 12.68 1.80
N LEU A 366 24.38 12.77 2.34
CA LEU A 366 24.01 13.73 3.37
C LEU A 366 23.41 12.98 4.57
N LEU A 367 24.10 13.00 5.70
CA LEU A 367 23.69 12.30 6.91
C LEU A 367 23.57 13.28 8.07
N PRO A 368 22.57 13.12 8.96
CA PRO A 368 22.59 13.82 10.23
C PRO A 368 23.77 13.30 11.08
N PRO A 369 24.27 14.10 12.02
CA PRO A 369 25.29 13.66 12.96
C PRO A 369 24.83 12.50 13.84
N LEU A 370 25.79 11.65 14.18
CA LEU A 370 25.60 10.52 15.10
C LEU A 370 25.46 11.08 16.51
N ARG A 371 24.41 10.65 17.24
CA ARG A 371 24.17 11.07 18.62
C ARG A 371 25.16 10.46 19.60
#